data_AF-A0A963B569-F1
#
_entry.id   AF-A0A963B569-F1
#
_cell.length_a   1.000
_cell.length_b   1.000
_cell.length_c   1.000
_cell.angle_alpha   90.00
_cell.angle_beta   90.00
_cell.angle_gamma   90.00
#
_symmetry.space_group_name_H-M   'P 1'
#
loop_
_entity.id
_entity.type
_entity.pdbx_description
1 polymer ?
#
loop_
_entity_poly.entity_id
_entity_poly.type
_entity_poly.pdbx_seq_one_letter_code
_entity_poly.pdbx_strand_id
1 'polypeptide(L)' 'MSVCPCGSKLEFDDCCSPVLSGEREAATAEALMRARYSAYATGNIDFLHESLHPSHRSDHDRNAT' A
#
# COMPACT_ATOMS: atom_id res chain seq x y z
N MET A 1 -17.79 1.40 3.90
CA MET A 1 -17.70 1.85 2.50
C MET A 1 -17.08 3.23 2.47
N SER A 2 -15.76 3.24 2.43
CA SER A 2 -14.95 4.44 2.26
C SER A 2 -14.24 4.31 0.92
N VAL A 3 -14.29 5.38 0.13
CA VAL A 3 -13.56 5.45 -1.13
C VAL A 3 -12.07 5.27 -0.88
N CYS A 4 -11.41 4.53 -1.77
CA CYS A 4 -9.99 4.24 -1.66
C CYS A 4 -9.15 5.54 -1.70
N PRO A 5 -8.17 5.72 -0.78
CA PRO A 5 -7.33 6.92 -0.75
C PRO A 5 -6.54 7.14 -2.04
N CYS A 6 -6.25 6.09 -2.81
CA CYS A 6 -5.48 6.18 -4.06
C CYS A 6 -6.17 6.89 -5.23
N GLY A 7 -7.35 7.50 -5.01
CA GLY A 7 -8.07 8.27 -6.02
C GLY A 7 -8.74 7.46 -7.13
N SER A 8 -8.88 6.13 -6.97
CA SER A 8 -9.54 5.25 -7.95
C SER A 8 -11.04 5.48 -8.08
N LYS A 9 -11.65 6.14 -7.09
CA LYS A 9 -13.11 6.23 -6.91
C LYS A 9 -13.79 4.88 -6.69
N LEU A 10 -13.02 3.82 -6.52
CA LEU A 10 -13.50 2.51 -6.08
C LEU A 10 -13.58 2.47 -4.56
N GLU A 11 -14.41 1.59 -4.03
CA GLU A 11 -14.40 1.25 -2.62
C GLU A 11 -13.04 0.69 -2.22
N PHE A 12 -12.59 0.99 -1.00
CA PHE A 12 -11.29 0.56 -0.49
C PHE A 12 -11.13 -0.97 -0.55
N ASP A 13 -12.20 -1.70 -0.18
CA ASP A 13 -12.26 -3.16 -0.13
C ASP A 13 -12.07 -3.82 -1.50
N ASP A 14 -12.53 -3.16 -2.57
CA ASP A 14 -12.40 -3.64 -3.95
C ASP A 14 -11.13 -3.13 -4.65
N CYS A 15 -10.38 -2.23 -4.01
CA CYS A 15 -9.28 -1.50 -4.64
C CYS A 15 -7.91 -1.83 -4.06
N CYS A 16 -7.56 -1.26 -2.91
CA CYS A 16 -6.22 -1.42 -2.31
C CYS A 16 -6.22 -2.41 -1.14
N SER A 17 -7.37 -2.67 -0.52
CA SER A 17 -7.46 -3.57 0.63
C SER A 17 -6.90 -4.98 0.36
N PRO A 18 -7.23 -5.66 -0.77
CA PRO A 18 -6.71 -7.00 -1.05
C PRO A 18 -5.20 -7.03 -1.30
N VAL A 19 -4.63 -5.92 -1.76
CA VAL A 19 -3.18 -5.78 -1.94
C VAL A 19 -2.50 -5.56 -0.59
N LEU A 20 -3.11 -4.72 0.26
CA LEU A 20 -2.61 -4.41 1.60
C LEU A 20 -2.69 -5.61 2.54
N SER A 21 -3.67 -6.50 2.37
CA SER A 21 -3.81 -7.74 3.16
C SER A 21 -2.95 -8.90 2.64
N GLY A 22 -2.30 -8.73 1.48
CA GLY A 22 -1.53 -9.80 0.84
C GLY A 22 -2.37 -10.88 0.15
N GLU A 23 -3.70 -10.72 0.08
CA GLU A 23 -4.60 -11.62 -0.66
C GLU A 23 -4.36 -11.58 -2.17
N ARG A 24 -3.89 -10.45 -2.69
CA ARG A 24 -3.61 -10.23 -4.11
C ARG A 24 -2.31 -9.45 -4.30
N GLU A 25 -1.44 -9.93 -5.18
CA GLU A 25 -0.29 -9.14 -5.62
C GLU A 25 -0.70 -7.99 -6.55
N ALA A 26 0.00 -6.86 -6.46
CA ALA A 26 -0.20 -5.75 -7.38
C ALA A 26 0.20 -6.16 -8.80
N ALA A 27 -0.75 -6.16 -9.72
CA ALA A 27 -0.52 -6.58 -11.11
C ALA A 27 0.40 -5.64 -11.92
N THR A 28 0.54 -4.39 -11.49
CA THR A 28 1.37 -3.38 -12.15
C THR A 28 2.11 -2.52 -11.13
N ALA A 29 3.20 -1.88 -11.56
CA ALA A 29 3.92 -0.91 -10.75
C ALA A 29 3.03 0.26 -10.29
N GLU A 30 2.10 0.71 -11.14
CA GLU A 30 1.11 1.73 -10.77
C GLU A 30 0.20 1.23 -9.64
N ALA A 31 -0.34 0.01 -9.75
CA ALA A 31 -1.18 -0.58 -8.72
C ALA A 31 -0.42 -0.70 -7.38
N LEU A 32 0.86 -1.07 -7.42
CA LEU A 32 1.72 -1.12 -6.24
C LEU A 32 1.89 0.27 -5.61
N MET A 33 2.20 1.30 -6.40
CA MET A 33 2.36 2.66 -5.90
C MET A 33 1.07 3.22 -5.28
N ARG A 34 -0.09 2.87 -5.85
CA ARG A 34 -1.41 3.23 -5.30
C ARG A 34 -1.71 2.52 -3.98
N ALA A 35 -1.35 1.24 -3.87
CA ALA A 35 -1.44 0.50 -2.62
C ALA A 35 -0.52 1.11 -1.55
N ARG A 36 0.73 1.47 -1.91
CA ARG A 36 1.67 2.15 -1.01
C ARG A 36 1.13 3.49 -0.51
N TYR A 37 0.54 4.31 -1.39
CA TYR A 37 -0.11 5.54 -0.96
C TYR A 37 -1.26 5.28 0.02
N SER A 38 -2.10 4.28 -0.29
CA SER A 38 -3.22 3.93 0.59
C SER A 38 -2.74 3.38 1.93
N ALA A 39 -1.66 2.59 1.95
CA ALA A 39 -1.01 2.11 3.16
C ALA A 39 -0.57 3.25 4.07
N TYR A 40 0.05 4.29 3.48
CA TYR A 40 0.44 5.49 4.20
C TYR A 40 -0.78 6.22 4.77
N ALA A 41 -1.81 6.41 3.97
CA ALA A 41 -3.05 7.09 4.39
C ALA A 41 -3.82 6.33 5.49
N THR A 42 -3.70 5.00 5.55
CA THR A 42 -4.37 4.16 6.56
C THR A 42 -3.46 3.74 7.72
N GLY A 43 -2.18 4.14 7.72
CA GLY A 43 -1.21 3.79 8.76
C GLY A 43 -0.73 2.33 8.71
N ASN A 44 -0.86 1.64 7.57
CA ASN A 44 -0.32 0.28 7.38
C ASN A 44 1.17 0.33 7.03
N ILE A 45 2.00 0.59 8.05
CA ILE A 45 3.45 0.76 7.92
C ILE A 45 4.15 -0.55 7.54
N ASP A 46 3.60 -1.69 7.94
CA ASP A 46 4.16 -3.01 7.64
C ASP A 46 4.18 -3.27 6.13
N PHE A 47 3.06 -2.99 5.46
CA PHE A 47 2.98 -3.07 4.00
C PHE A 47 3.98 -2.11 3.31
N LEU A 48 4.16 -0.90 3.84
CA LEU A 48 5.13 0.04 3.28
C LEU A 48 6.56 -0.50 3.33
N HIS A 49 6.95 -1.09 4.47
CA HIS A 49 8.27 -1.69 4.64
C HIS A 49 8.45 -2.93 3.74
N GLU A 50 7.45 -3.81 3.68
CA GLU A 50 7.53 -5.05 2.88
C GLU A 50 7.51 -4.80 1.37
N SER A 51 6.77 -3.79 0.91
CA SER A 51 6.69 -3.41 -0.50
C SER A 51 7.94 -2.72 -1.05
N LEU A 52 8.91 -2.37 -0.19
CA LEU A 52 10.21 -1.86 -0.63
C LEU A 52 11.08 -2.97 -1.20
N HIS A 53 11.89 -2.61 -2.20
CA HIS A 53 12.94 -3.47 -2.69
C HIS A 53 13.89 -3.85 -1.53
N PRO A 54 14.31 -5.13 -1.40
CA PRO A 54 15.08 -5.60 -0.25
C PRO A 54 16.33 -4.77 0.06
N SER A 55 17.01 -4.21 -0.95
CA SER A 55 18.20 -3.38 -0.76
C SER A 55 17.92 -2.04 -0.06
N HIS A 56 16.68 -1.55 -0.05
CA HIS A 56 16.31 -0.25 0.53
C HIS A 56 15.52 -0.40 1.83
N ARG A 57 15.19 -1.62 2.27
CA ARG A 57 14.42 -1.85 3.51
C ARG A 57 15.18 -1.39 4.76
N SER A 58 16.50 -1.50 4.77
CA SER A 58 17.34 -1.06 5.89
C SER A 58 17.34 0.45 6.12
N ASP A 59 16.99 1.24 5.10
CA ASP A 59 16.93 2.71 5.17
C ASP A 59 15.54 3.21 5.60
N HIS A 60 14.53 2.33 5.64
CA HIS A 60 13.16 2.69 5.95
C HIS A 60 12.93 2.86 7.47
N ASP A 61 12.77 4.10 7.91
CA ASP A 61 12.39 4.42 9.29
C ASP A 61 10.87 4.33 9.49
N ARG A 62 10.44 3.23 10.11
CA ARG A 62 9.02 2.97 10.42
C ARG A 62 8.41 3.96 11.40
N ASN A 63 9.21 4.64 12.23
CA ASN A 63 8.71 5.60 13.23
C ASN A 63 8.56 7.03 12.67
N ALA A 64 9.20 7.32 11.55
CA ALA A 64 9.12 8.62 10.87
C ALA A 64 8.02 8.67 9.78
N THR A 65 7.28 7.58 9.60
CA THR A 65 6.27 7.41 8.55
C THR A 65 4.87 7.75 9.06
#